data_AF-A0A150GA03-F1
#
_entry.id   AF-A0A150GA03-F1
#
_cell.length_a   1.000
_cell.length_b   1.000
_cell.length_c   1.000
_cell.angle_alpha   90.00
_cell.angle_beta   90.00
_cell.angle_gamma   90.00
#
_symmetry.space_group_name_H-M   'P 1'
#
loop_
_entity.id
_entity.type
_entity.pdbx_description
1 polymer ?
#
loop_
_entity_poly.entity_id
_entity_poly.type
_entity_poly.pdbx_seq_one_letter_code
_entity_poly.pdbx_strand_id
1 'polypeptide(L)'
;MGLNMPARCVVFTAMRKWDGTENRWVSSGEYIQMSGRAGRRGMDDRGLVVMMLDSQLDEPTCKGIMMGKPSPLLSSFKLTYYTMLNMLRRLEGSEAGSTEFVIRHSFQQFQQERQVPQLEKELSELDAEMAALGREGEEAMASYAKLRQQLAEAGGQLQALLCRPRHCLPFLRPGRLVRVSAGGQDWGTGVVVAVSRRPDAPPPGPGGEDDPEAYLVDCILSLDPASLPGGDAGPDAAPAPSGGPRPLPPGDPAAASEVVPVSLSCLAQLHSLRIGVPPDLRPAEARRAVMTQVGELLRRHGEAGLPRLDPVEDMDVRDPQLPEIVSRIESLEAALSRNAVFRAERDASKLAPFLRRAALAARCEELRGALRSSSLSSFREEAAARMGVLRRLGHIDEEGAAGLEGGAQGDAVAGRRCYVGPAGGGGPWELGRWAAAARHIAEVSRECKLEVDPDEYVESFKPALMDVIYAWSKGATFEQVCDMTDIFEGSLVRATRRLDELMGQLAAAAAAVGDLELAAKIRAAAETIRRDIMFAASLYI
;
A
#
# COMPACT_ATOMS: atom_id res chain seq x y z
N MET A 1 -8.98 27.47 6.45
CA MET A 1 -8.05 28.57 6.14
C MET A 1 -8.55 29.81 6.86
N GLY A 2 -7.86 30.23 7.92
CA GLY A 2 -8.27 31.40 8.70
C GLY A 2 -8.16 32.71 7.91
N LEU A 3 -8.97 33.69 8.32
CA LEU A 3 -8.88 35.10 7.93
C LEU A 3 -7.44 35.65 8.05
N ASN A 4 -7.17 36.81 7.46
CA ASN A 4 -5.86 37.50 7.42
C ASN A 4 -5.23 37.77 8.81
N MET A 5 -4.66 36.73 9.45
CA MET A 5 -3.94 36.82 10.73
C MET A 5 -2.46 36.46 10.52
N PRO A 6 -1.61 37.40 10.03
CA PRO A 6 -0.17 37.18 9.92
C PRO A 6 0.53 37.31 11.29
N ALA A 7 1.63 36.59 11.47
CA ALA A 7 2.47 36.61 12.65
C ALA A 7 3.92 36.99 12.28
N ARG A 8 4.73 37.41 13.24
CA ARG A 8 6.16 37.71 12.98
C ARG A 8 6.99 36.46 12.69
N CYS A 9 6.67 35.36 13.37
CA CYS A 9 7.37 34.09 13.27
C CYS A 9 6.38 32.92 13.18
N VAL A 10 6.71 31.92 12.36
CA VAL A 10 6.01 30.64 12.26
C VAL A 10 6.98 29.53 12.67
N VAL A 11 6.53 28.66 13.57
CA VAL A 11 7.31 27.51 14.04
C VAL A 11 6.59 26.24 13.65
N PHE A 12 7.27 25.38 12.90
CA PHE A 12 6.83 24.02 12.58
C PHE A 12 7.37 23.08 13.65
N THR A 13 6.46 22.53 14.46
CA THR A 13 6.81 21.55 15.51
C THR A 13 6.99 20.15 14.95
N ALA A 14 6.32 19.83 13.83
CA ALA A 14 6.42 18.57 13.12
C ALA A 14 6.33 18.81 11.61
N MET A 15 7.12 18.05 10.86
CA MET A 15 7.15 18.09 9.39
C MET A 15 6.40 16.96 8.71
N ARG A 16 5.80 16.08 9.52
CA ARG A 16 4.94 15.00 9.06
C ARG A 16 3.50 15.28 9.46
N LYS A 17 2.58 14.92 8.57
CA LYS A 17 1.14 15.14 8.72
C LYS A 17 0.40 13.85 8.37
N TRP A 18 -0.54 13.49 9.25
CA TRP A 18 -1.49 12.41 9.00
C TRP A 18 -2.62 12.92 8.10
N ASP A 19 -2.78 12.29 6.94
CA ASP A 19 -3.85 12.62 5.99
C ASP A 19 -5.08 11.71 6.10
N GLY A 20 -5.09 10.78 7.07
CA GLY A 20 -6.14 9.78 7.25
C GLY A 20 -5.69 8.36 6.92
N THR A 21 -4.70 8.22 6.04
CA THR A 21 -4.19 6.93 5.54
C THR A 21 -2.72 6.71 5.88
N GLU A 22 -1.89 7.73 5.66
CA GLU A 22 -0.45 7.66 5.92
C GLU A 22 0.06 8.93 6.61
N ASN A 23 1.18 8.78 7.30
CA ASN A 23 1.90 9.89 7.89
C ASN A 23 2.99 10.37 6.92
N ARG A 24 2.64 11.33 6.06
CA ARG A 24 3.51 11.81 4.98
C ARG A 24 4.20 13.13 5.33
N TRP A 25 5.25 13.44 4.59
CA TRP A 25 5.88 14.76 4.64
C TRP A 25 4.91 15.86 4.18
N VAL A 26 5.00 17.02 4.82
CA VAL A 26 4.31 18.24 4.40
C VAL A 26 4.73 18.59 2.96
N SER A 27 3.76 18.84 2.09
CA SER A 27 4.05 19.20 0.71
C SER A 27 4.59 20.64 0.61
N SER A 28 5.30 20.95 -0.48
CA SER A 28 5.80 22.30 -0.77
C SER A 28 4.68 23.36 -0.71
N GLY A 29 3.51 23.05 -1.27
CA GLY A 29 2.35 23.97 -1.25
C GLY A 29 1.83 24.23 0.16
N GLU A 30 1.69 23.19 0.99
CA GLU A 30 1.29 23.30 2.39
C GLU A 30 2.34 24.10 3.20
N TYR A 31 3.63 23.84 2.97
CA TYR A 31 4.74 24.57 3.59
C TYR A 31 4.71 26.06 3.22
N ILE A 32 4.60 26.40 1.93
CA ILE A 32 4.52 27.79 1.46
C ILE A 32 3.31 28.50 2.06
N GLN A 33 2.16 27.82 2.15
CA GLN A 33 0.93 28.39 2.70
C GLN A 33 1.02 28.67 4.21
N MET A 34 1.67 27.79 4.97
CA MET A 34 1.86 27.95 6.41
C MET A 34 2.97 28.96 6.73
N SER A 35 4.13 28.82 6.08
CA SER A 35 5.28 29.71 6.26
C SER A 35 5.01 31.13 5.78
N GLY A 36 4.16 31.30 4.75
CA GLY A 36 3.70 32.61 4.25
C GLY A 36 2.88 33.43 5.25
N ARG A 37 2.54 32.87 6.42
CA ARG A 37 1.96 33.63 7.55
C ARG A 37 3.02 34.39 8.36
N ALA A 38 4.32 34.12 8.15
CA ALA A 38 5.42 34.82 8.82
C ALA A 38 5.74 36.16 8.13
N GLY A 39 5.90 37.21 8.93
CA GLY A 39 6.18 38.58 8.51
C GLY A 39 4.92 39.40 8.31
N ARG A 40 4.69 40.40 9.16
CA ARG A 40 3.56 41.32 9.05
C ARG A 40 3.94 42.52 8.19
N ARG A 41 3.14 42.77 7.15
CA ARG A 41 3.35 43.88 6.20
C ARG A 41 3.42 45.22 6.93
N GLY A 42 4.54 45.93 6.77
CA GLY A 42 4.76 47.26 7.35
C GLY A 42 5.15 47.28 8.84
N MET A 43 5.27 46.12 9.50
CA MET A 43 5.68 46.03 10.91
C MET A 43 6.97 45.23 11.12
N ASP A 44 7.23 44.20 10.30
CA ASP A 44 8.40 43.34 10.42
C ASP A 44 9.27 43.46 9.16
N ASP A 45 10.59 43.58 9.31
CA ASP A 45 11.54 43.64 8.18
C ASP A 45 11.61 42.32 7.39
N ARG A 46 11.37 41.20 8.08
CA ARG A 46 11.40 39.84 7.52
C ARG A 46 10.53 38.89 8.35
N GLY A 47 10.02 37.84 7.71
CA GLY A 47 9.36 36.72 8.40
C GLY A 47 10.38 35.67 8.86
N LEU A 48 10.27 35.20 10.10
CA LEU A 48 11.10 34.12 10.62
C LEU A 48 10.34 32.79 10.57
N VAL A 49 10.94 31.77 9.97
CA VAL A 49 10.37 30.41 9.93
C VAL A 49 11.35 29.46 10.60
N VAL A 50 10.88 28.74 11.62
CA VAL A 50 11.68 27.77 12.37
C VAL A 50 11.10 26.38 12.16
N MET A 51 11.96 25.42 11.85
CA MET A 51 11.59 24.03 11.57
C MET A 51 12.21 23.11 12.61
N MET A 52 11.38 22.43 13.39
CA MET A 52 11.82 21.38 14.33
C MET A 52 11.84 20.04 13.59
N LEU A 53 12.97 19.35 13.65
CA LEU A 53 13.17 18.04 13.02
C LEU A 53 13.36 16.98 14.11
N ASP A 54 12.54 15.93 14.04
CA ASP A 54 12.56 14.77 14.94
C ASP A 54 13.38 13.59 14.39
N SER A 55 13.59 13.58 13.08
CA SER A 55 14.24 12.52 12.31
C SER A 55 15.22 13.13 11.30
N GLN A 56 16.20 12.33 10.87
CA GLN A 56 17.12 12.76 9.81
C GLN A 56 16.31 13.00 8.53
N LEU A 57 16.45 14.20 7.97
CA LEU A 57 15.78 14.62 6.75
C LEU A 57 16.81 14.65 5.61
N ASP A 58 16.58 13.84 4.59
CA ASP A 58 17.44 13.80 3.41
C ASP A 58 17.45 15.16 2.69
N GLU A 59 18.61 15.56 2.18
CA GLU A 59 18.78 16.78 1.40
C GLU A 59 17.75 16.95 0.25
N PRO A 60 17.46 15.94 -0.59
CA PRO A 60 16.46 16.09 -1.66
C PRO A 60 15.06 16.37 -1.12
N THR A 61 14.68 15.73 -0.01
CA THR A 61 13.37 15.91 0.62
C THR A 61 13.26 17.31 1.20
N CYS A 62 14.31 17.80 1.88
CA CYS A 62 14.37 19.16 2.40
C CYS A 62 14.26 20.21 1.28
N LYS A 63 15.03 20.05 0.20
CA LYS A 63 14.94 20.91 -0.99
C LYS A 63 13.54 20.85 -1.62
N GLY A 64 12.94 19.68 -1.68
CA GLY A 64 11.57 19.48 -2.19
C GLY A 64 10.51 20.22 -1.38
N ILE A 65 10.65 20.26 -0.04
CA ILE A 65 9.70 20.97 0.83
C ILE A 65 9.89 22.49 0.72
N MET A 66 11.14 22.97 0.82
CA MET A 66 11.44 24.41 0.92
C MET A 66 11.46 25.13 -0.42
N MET A 67 12.05 24.51 -1.44
CA MET A 67 12.25 25.08 -2.78
C MET A 67 11.36 24.41 -3.85
N GLY A 68 10.50 23.48 -3.44
CA GLY A 68 9.59 22.81 -4.36
C GLY A 68 8.60 23.77 -4.98
N LYS A 69 8.16 23.44 -6.21
CA LYS A 69 7.05 24.14 -6.85
C LYS A 69 5.76 23.85 -6.07
N PRO A 70 4.83 24.82 -5.95
CA PRO A 70 3.52 24.55 -5.40
C PRO A 70 2.86 23.38 -6.12
N SER A 71 2.21 22.49 -5.36
CA SER A 71 1.50 21.34 -5.94
C SER A 71 0.48 21.80 -6.97
N PRO A 72 0.38 21.13 -8.14
CA PRO A 72 -0.64 21.47 -9.12
C PRO A 72 -2.02 21.29 -8.49
N LEU A 73 -2.97 22.15 -8.87
CA LEU A 73 -4.37 21.97 -8.49
C LEU A 73 -4.89 20.73 -9.24
N LEU A 74 -5.02 19.60 -8.56
CA LEU A 74 -5.60 18.38 -9.15
C LEU A 74 -7.08 18.30 -8.83
N SER A 75 -7.89 17.94 -9.82
CA SER A 75 -9.32 17.73 -9.61
C SER A 75 -9.56 16.50 -8.73
N SER A 76 -10.27 16.67 -7.61
CA SER A 76 -10.78 15.58 -6.79
C SER A 76 -12.25 15.26 -7.12
N PHE A 77 -12.66 15.47 -8.37
CA PHE A 77 -14.02 15.22 -8.82
C PHE A 77 -14.39 13.76 -8.59
N LYS A 78 -15.50 13.53 -7.89
CA LYS A 78 -16.05 12.22 -7.63
C LYS A 78 -17.54 12.28 -7.91
N LEU A 79 -18.03 11.29 -8.63
CA LEU A 79 -19.46 11.16 -8.83
C LEU A 79 -20.07 10.63 -7.51
N THR A 80 -21.12 11.31 -7.05
CA THR A 80 -21.85 10.94 -5.82
C THR A 80 -23.32 10.70 -6.15
N TYR A 81 -24.02 9.87 -5.38
CA TYR A 81 -25.46 9.64 -5.57
C TYR A 81 -26.26 10.95 -5.56
N TYR A 82 -25.89 11.90 -4.68
CA TYR A 82 -26.50 13.22 -4.62
C TYR A 82 -26.35 14.01 -5.92
N THR A 83 -25.13 14.05 -6.47
CA THR A 83 -24.88 14.73 -7.76
C THR A 83 -25.64 14.06 -8.89
N MET A 84 -25.70 12.72 -8.90
CA MET A 84 -26.42 11.96 -9.93
C MET A 84 -27.93 12.23 -9.89
N LEU A 85 -28.57 12.10 -8.72
CA LEU A 85 -30.01 12.33 -8.57
C LEU A 85 -30.39 13.77 -8.91
N ASN A 86 -29.57 14.76 -8.54
CA ASN A 86 -29.82 16.15 -8.93
C ASN A 86 -29.65 16.41 -10.42
N MET A 87 -28.71 15.73 -11.08
CA MET A 87 -28.55 15.82 -12.53
C MET A 87 -29.76 15.23 -13.25
N LEU A 88 -30.19 14.03 -12.84
CA LEU A 88 -31.40 13.39 -13.39
C LEU A 88 -32.61 14.30 -13.22
N ARG A 89 -32.89 14.75 -11.99
CA ARG A 89 -34.08 15.57 -11.69
C ARG A 89 -34.12 16.91 -12.42
N ARG A 90 -32.98 17.63 -12.51
CA ARG A 90 -32.96 19.01 -13.05
C ARG A 90 -32.78 19.06 -14.55
N LEU A 91 -32.31 17.99 -15.16
CA LEU A 91 -31.86 17.98 -16.55
C LEU A 91 -32.52 16.87 -17.39
N GLU A 92 -33.55 16.21 -16.86
CA GLU A 92 -34.46 15.35 -17.61
C GLU A 92 -34.91 16.04 -18.93
N GLY A 93 -34.54 15.44 -20.07
CA GLY A 93 -34.90 15.92 -21.41
C GLY A 93 -33.88 16.79 -22.16
N SER A 94 -32.69 17.07 -21.61
CA SER A 94 -31.62 17.81 -22.31
C SER A 94 -30.36 16.96 -22.52
N GLU A 95 -29.70 17.04 -23.69
CA GLU A 95 -28.38 16.41 -23.92
C GLU A 95 -27.32 16.91 -22.92
N ALA A 96 -27.46 18.15 -22.42
CA ALA A 96 -26.65 18.74 -21.36
C ALA A 96 -26.93 18.15 -19.96
N GLY A 97 -27.97 17.32 -19.84
CA GLY A 97 -28.39 16.63 -18.63
C GLY A 97 -27.81 15.25 -18.40
N SER A 98 -27.18 14.70 -19.43
CA SER A 98 -26.53 13.41 -19.32
C SER A 98 -25.36 13.50 -18.33
N THR A 99 -25.21 12.47 -17.49
CA THR A 99 -24.04 12.31 -16.61
C THR A 99 -22.73 12.47 -17.41
N GLU A 100 -22.75 12.04 -18.68
CA GLU A 100 -21.66 12.16 -19.63
C GLU A 100 -21.27 13.61 -19.93
N PHE A 101 -22.24 14.52 -20.05
CA PHE A 101 -21.96 15.94 -20.26
C PHE A 101 -21.15 16.55 -19.11
N VAL A 102 -21.51 16.24 -17.86
CA VAL A 102 -20.80 16.76 -16.67
C VAL A 102 -19.42 16.13 -16.56
N ILE A 103 -19.30 14.82 -16.82
CA ILE A 103 -18.00 14.14 -16.80
C ILE A 103 -17.06 14.76 -17.84
N ARG A 104 -17.55 15.01 -19.07
CA ARG A 104 -16.76 15.61 -20.15
C ARG A 104 -16.30 17.04 -19.84
N HIS A 105 -17.12 17.83 -19.17
CA HIS A 105 -16.78 19.20 -18.76
C HIS A 105 -16.14 19.28 -17.37
N SER A 106 -15.79 18.14 -16.76
CA SER A 106 -15.11 18.12 -15.48
C SER A 106 -13.67 18.62 -15.61
N PHE A 107 -13.18 19.30 -14.58
CA PHE A 107 -11.78 19.77 -14.56
C PHE A 107 -10.78 18.60 -14.62
N GLN A 108 -11.17 17.42 -14.11
CA GLN A 108 -10.35 16.21 -14.21
C GLN A 108 -10.16 15.79 -15.66
N GLN A 109 -11.24 15.75 -16.44
CA GLN A 109 -11.20 15.40 -17.85
C GLN A 109 -10.35 16.41 -18.65
N PHE A 110 -10.54 17.70 -18.38
CA PHE A 110 -9.73 18.76 -19.01
C PHE A 110 -8.22 18.59 -18.74
N GLN A 111 -7.84 18.22 -17.52
CA GLN A 111 -6.43 18.00 -17.17
C GLN A 111 -5.83 16.81 -17.93
N GLN A 112 -6.59 15.74 -18.11
CA GLN A 112 -6.13 14.56 -18.84
C GLN A 112 -6.03 14.82 -20.34
N GLU A 113 -7.07 15.41 -20.95
CA GLU A 113 -7.06 15.76 -22.38
C GLU A 113 -5.89 16.69 -22.73
N ARG A 114 -5.48 17.57 -21.80
CA ARG A 114 -4.30 18.42 -21.99
C ARG A 114 -2.97 17.66 -21.96
N GLN A 115 -2.90 16.54 -21.23
CA GLN A 115 -1.69 15.71 -21.13
C GLN A 115 -1.56 14.72 -22.29
N VAL A 116 -2.68 14.27 -22.87
CA VAL A 116 -2.71 13.26 -23.94
C VAL A 116 -1.77 13.61 -25.11
N PRO A 117 -1.77 14.81 -25.70
CA PRO A 117 -0.87 15.13 -26.82
C PRO A 117 0.61 15.05 -26.46
N GLN A 118 0.97 15.34 -25.20
CA GLN A 118 2.35 15.25 -24.74
C GLN A 118 2.77 13.79 -24.61
N LEU A 119 1.90 12.94 -24.05
CA LEU A 119 2.12 11.50 -23.93
C LEU A 119 2.18 10.81 -25.29
N GLU A 120 1.30 11.18 -26.23
CA GLU A 120 1.31 10.67 -27.60
C GLU A 120 2.61 11.04 -28.34
N LYS A 121 3.10 12.27 -28.12
CA LYS A 121 4.38 12.70 -28.68
C LYS A 121 5.56 11.92 -28.10
N GLU A 122 5.62 11.77 -26.77
CA GLU A 122 6.67 11.00 -26.09
C GLU A 122 6.64 9.52 -26.56
N LEU A 123 5.45 8.94 -26.69
CA LEU A 123 5.29 7.58 -27.20
C LEU A 123 5.78 7.46 -28.65
N SER A 124 5.45 8.42 -29.53
CA SER A 124 5.92 8.43 -30.91
C SER A 124 7.43 8.57 -31.02
N GLU A 125 8.06 9.34 -30.14
CA GLU A 125 9.53 9.50 -30.09
C GLU A 125 10.21 8.21 -29.63
N LEU A 126 9.70 7.56 -28.59
CA LEU A 126 10.22 6.28 -28.09
C LEU A 126 10.00 5.13 -29.08
N ASP A 127 8.85 5.07 -29.75
CA ASP A 127 8.58 4.07 -30.78
C ASP A 127 9.51 4.25 -32.01
N ALA A 128 9.86 5.50 -32.35
CA ALA A 128 10.86 5.78 -33.38
C ALA A 128 12.27 5.34 -32.95
N GLU A 129 12.66 5.57 -31.69
CA GLU A 129 13.94 5.10 -31.15
C GLU A 129 14.01 3.56 -31.12
N MET A 130 12.92 2.90 -30.72
CA MET A 130 12.80 1.44 -30.79
C MET A 130 12.86 0.92 -32.22
N ALA A 131 12.24 1.60 -33.20
CA ALA A 131 12.33 1.20 -34.59
C ALA A 131 13.77 1.30 -35.13
N ALA A 132 14.52 2.32 -34.72
CA ALA A 132 15.93 2.52 -35.11
C ALA A 132 16.86 1.42 -34.56
N LEU A 133 16.54 0.83 -33.41
CA LEU A 133 17.31 -0.27 -32.81
C LEU A 133 17.10 -1.63 -33.51
N GLY A 134 16.16 -1.72 -34.46
CA GLY A 134 15.88 -2.94 -35.24
C GLY A 134 15.11 -4.02 -34.46
N ARG A 135 14.32 -4.85 -35.17
CA ARG A 135 13.52 -5.95 -34.58
C ARG A 135 14.34 -7.19 -34.23
N GLU A 136 15.65 -7.16 -34.51
CA GLU A 136 16.51 -8.32 -34.33
C GLU A 136 16.65 -8.65 -32.83
N GLY A 137 16.16 -9.83 -32.46
CA GLY A 137 16.26 -10.39 -31.11
C GLY A 137 15.21 -9.93 -30.11
N GLU A 138 14.09 -9.32 -30.54
CA GLU A 138 12.92 -9.11 -29.68
C GLU A 138 12.31 -10.45 -29.21
N GLU A 139 12.10 -11.37 -30.15
CA GLU A 139 11.67 -12.73 -29.84
C GLU A 139 12.69 -13.47 -28.98
N ALA A 140 13.99 -13.23 -29.22
CA ALA A 140 15.06 -13.82 -28.44
C ALA A 140 15.08 -13.29 -27.00
N MET A 141 14.86 -11.99 -26.79
CA MET A 141 14.82 -11.35 -25.47
C MET A 141 13.56 -11.76 -24.69
N ALA A 142 12.40 -11.78 -25.34
CA ALA A 142 11.16 -12.26 -24.72
C ALA A 142 11.26 -13.75 -24.34
N SER A 143 11.78 -14.57 -25.24
CA SER A 143 12.08 -15.99 -24.97
C SER A 143 13.10 -16.13 -23.83
N TYR A 144 14.15 -15.31 -23.79
CA TYR A 144 15.16 -15.34 -22.74
C TYR A 144 14.60 -14.98 -21.37
N ALA A 145 13.82 -13.91 -21.27
CA ALA A 145 13.18 -13.50 -20.03
C ALA A 145 12.23 -14.58 -19.51
N LYS A 146 11.41 -15.16 -20.40
CA LYS A 146 10.50 -16.26 -20.08
C LYS A 146 11.25 -17.52 -19.64
N LEU A 147 12.31 -17.91 -20.35
CA LEU A 147 13.13 -19.06 -20.01
C LEU A 147 13.84 -18.87 -18.66
N ARG A 148 14.37 -17.67 -18.37
CA ARG A 148 14.95 -17.36 -17.05
C ARG A 148 13.91 -17.40 -15.94
N GLN A 149 12.73 -16.85 -16.16
CA GLN A 149 11.64 -16.93 -15.20
C GLN A 149 11.25 -18.40 -14.93
N GLN A 150 11.03 -19.19 -15.98
CA GLN A 150 10.68 -20.61 -15.86
C GLN A 150 11.79 -21.44 -15.20
N LEU A 151 13.06 -21.10 -15.43
CA LEU A 151 14.20 -21.74 -14.78
C LEU A 151 14.27 -21.39 -13.30
N ALA A 152 14.02 -20.12 -12.94
CA ALA A 152 13.96 -19.70 -11.55
C ALA A 152 12.78 -20.35 -10.80
N GLU A 153 11.61 -20.47 -11.44
CA GLU A 153 10.45 -21.19 -10.90
C GLU A 153 10.75 -22.68 -10.70
N ALA A 154 11.32 -23.35 -11.70
CA ALA A 154 11.68 -24.76 -11.60
C ALA A 154 12.78 -25.01 -10.56
N GLY A 155 13.77 -24.11 -10.47
CA GLY A 155 14.80 -24.13 -9.44
C GLY A 155 14.24 -23.92 -8.03
N GLY A 156 13.27 -23.02 -7.87
CA GLY A 156 12.55 -22.82 -6.60
C GLY A 156 11.72 -24.04 -6.19
N GLN A 157 11.07 -24.72 -7.15
CA GLN A 157 10.37 -25.99 -6.92
C GLN A 157 11.32 -27.08 -6.44
N LEU A 158 12.50 -27.20 -7.08
CA LEU A 158 13.54 -28.13 -6.66
C LEU A 158 14.02 -27.79 -5.24
N GLN A 159 14.34 -26.53 -4.96
CA GLN A 159 14.79 -26.08 -3.65
C GLN A 159 13.75 -26.38 -2.56
N ALA A 160 12.47 -26.09 -2.82
CA ALA A 160 11.39 -26.37 -1.87
C ALA A 160 11.25 -27.87 -1.57
N LEU A 161 11.42 -28.74 -2.58
CA LEU A 161 11.37 -30.19 -2.40
C LEU A 161 12.55 -30.71 -1.58
N LEU A 162 13.76 -30.16 -1.80
CA LEU A 162 14.97 -30.53 -1.07
C LEU A 162 14.97 -30.00 0.37
N CYS A 163 14.39 -28.81 0.60
CA CYS A 163 14.33 -28.18 1.92
C CYS A 163 13.22 -28.75 2.82
N ARG A 164 12.47 -29.76 2.37
CA ARG A 164 11.53 -30.49 3.24
C ARG A 164 12.28 -31.12 4.42
N PRO A 165 11.79 -30.98 5.67
CA PRO A 165 12.50 -31.48 6.85
C PRO A 165 12.89 -32.96 6.77
N ARG A 166 12.05 -33.80 6.15
CA ARG A 166 12.32 -35.24 5.93
C ARG A 166 13.60 -35.53 5.14
N HIS A 167 13.99 -34.65 4.21
CA HIS A 167 15.14 -34.87 3.32
C HIS A 167 16.39 -34.15 3.82
N CYS A 168 16.29 -32.89 4.24
CA CYS A 168 17.46 -32.07 4.56
C CYS A 168 18.01 -32.25 5.97
N LEU A 169 17.16 -32.50 6.99
CA LEU A 169 17.56 -32.55 8.40
C LEU A 169 18.67 -33.56 8.71
N PRO A 170 18.68 -34.80 8.17
CA PRO A 170 19.73 -35.79 8.47
C PRO A 170 21.14 -35.33 8.07
N PHE A 171 21.21 -34.42 7.09
CA PHE A 171 22.44 -33.91 6.52
C PHE A 171 22.91 -32.62 7.19
N LEU A 172 22.03 -31.86 7.85
CA LEU A 172 22.36 -30.61 8.54
C LEU A 172 23.10 -30.83 9.88
N ARG A 173 24.26 -31.46 9.80
CA ARG A 173 25.16 -31.69 10.95
C ARG A 173 26.08 -30.49 11.15
N PRO A 174 26.52 -30.22 12.39
CA PRO A 174 27.49 -29.16 12.68
C PRO A 174 28.73 -29.28 11.78
N GLY A 175 29.15 -28.16 11.22
CA GLY A 175 30.27 -28.05 10.29
C GLY A 175 29.93 -28.25 8.82
N ARG A 176 28.69 -28.56 8.44
CA ARG A 176 28.34 -28.70 7.03
C ARG A 176 28.32 -27.35 6.31
N LEU A 177 28.82 -27.34 5.07
CA LEU A 177 28.75 -26.17 4.20
C LEU A 177 27.39 -26.07 3.50
N VAL A 178 26.79 -24.89 3.59
CA VAL A 178 25.49 -24.56 2.99
C VAL A 178 25.59 -23.24 2.24
N ARG A 179 24.85 -23.09 1.14
CA ARG A 179 24.63 -21.78 0.50
C ARG A 179 23.31 -21.22 0.99
N VAL A 180 23.30 -19.97 1.42
CA VAL A 180 22.09 -19.32 1.94
C VAL A 180 21.63 -18.25 0.95
N SER A 181 20.34 -18.25 0.63
CA SER A 181 19.70 -17.22 -0.20
C SER A 181 18.38 -16.82 0.46
N ALA A 182 18.20 -15.53 0.73
CA ALA A 182 16.99 -15.02 1.37
C ALA A 182 16.51 -13.77 0.64
N GLY A 183 15.20 -13.71 0.32
CA GLY A 183 14.60 -12.56 -0.34
C GLY A 183 15.15 -12.25 -1.74
N GLY A 184 15.71 -13.24 -2.44
CA GLY A 184 16.38 -13.05 -3.74
C GLY A 184 17.80 -12.50 -3.65
N GLN A 185 18.31 -12.23 -2.44
CA GLN A 185 19.71 -11.90 -2.19
C GLN A 185 20.49 -13.16 -1.81
N ASP A 186 21.64 -13.36 -2.43
CA ASP A 186 22.57 -14.44 -2.08
C ASP A 186 23.44 -14.02 -0.90
N TRP A 187 23.44 -14.83 0.16
CA TRP A 187 24.22 -14.63 1.38
C TRP A 187 25.55 -15.40 1.36
N GLY A 188 25.81 -16.13 0.28
CA GLY A 188 27.04 -16.87 0.08
C GLY A 188 27.09 -18.19 0.85
N THR A 189 28.29 -18.76 0.93
CA THR A 189 28.53 -20.05 1.62
C THR A 189 28.74 -19.83 3.11
N GLY A 190 27.90 -20.47 3.92
CA GLY A 190 27.97 -20.52 5.38
C GLY A 190 28.25 -21.92 5.92
N VAL A 191 28.44 -21.98 7.24
CA VAL A 191 28.69 -23.23 7.98
C VAL A 191 27.60 -23.46 9.02
N VAL A 192 26.97 -24.63 8.98
CA VAL A 192 25.94 -25.03 9.95
C VAL A 192 26.57 -25.23 11.33
N VAL A 193 25.98 -24.61 12.36
CA VAL A 193 26.37 -24.75 13.77
C VAL A 193 25.42 -25.70 14.47
N ALA A 194 24.12 -25.39 14.45
CA ALA A 194 23.07 -26.13 15.11
C ALA A 194 21.75 -26.01 14.33
N VAL A 195 20.85 -26.95 14.57
CA VAL A 195 19.48 -26.91 14.06
C VAL A 195 18.55 -27.00 15.25
N SER A 196 17.60 -26.08 15.35
CA SER A 196 16.60 -26.03 16.41
C SER A 196 15.20 -25.92 15.82
N ARG A 197 14.20 -26.48 16.51
CA ARG A 197 12.79 -26.27 16.17
C ARG A 197 12.30 -25.04 16.92
N ARG A 198 11.56 -24.16 16.25
CA ARG A 198 10.96 -22.97 16.88
C ARG A 198 10.00 -23.41 18.00
N PRO A 199 10.04 -22.75 19.17
CA PRO A 199 9.18 -23.10 20.29
C PRO A 199 7.69 -22.84 19.98
N ASP A 200 7.39 -21.81 19.19
CA ASP A 200 6.03 -21.40 18.84
C ASP A 200 5.47 -22.13 17.60
N ALA A 201 6.21 -23.07 17.02
CA ALA A 201 5.78 -23.76 15.80
C ALA A 201 4.66 -24.77 16.08
N PRO A 202 3.57 -24.77 15.26
CA PRO A 202 2.46 -25.69 15.41
C PRO A 202 2.95 -27.15 15.35
N PRO A 203 2.28 -28.09 16.03
CA PRO A 203 2.65 -29.50 15.96
C PRO A 203 2.56 -30.03 14.51
N PRO A 204 3.35 -31.06 14.15
CA PRO A 204 3.32 -31.63 12.80
C PRO A 204 1.89 -32.05 12.43
N GLY A 205 1.50 -31.77 11.19
CA GLY A 205 0.15 -32.07 10.71
C GLY A 205 -0.15 -33.57 10.65
N PRO A 206 -1.40 -33.97 10.33
CA PRO A 206 -1.83 -35.38 10.31
C PRO A 206 -1.09 -36.29 9.31
N GLY A 207 -0.21 -35.74 8.47
CA GLY A 207 0.70 -36.49 7.58
C GLY A 207 2.14 -36.64 8.08
N GLY A 208 2.48 -36.16 9.28
CA GLY A 208 3.82 -36.29 9.86
C GLY A 208 4.90 -35.41 9.23
N GLU A 209 4.57 -34.57 8.25
CA GLU A 209 5.46 -33.54 7.70
C GLU A 209 5.32 -32.25 8.51
N ASP A 210 6.43 -31.82 9.14
CA ASP A 210 6.57 -30.47 9.69
C ASP A 210 6.81 -29.46 8.55
N ASP A 211 6.40 -28.22 8.78
CA ASP A 211 6.70 -27.08 7.92
C ASP A 211 8.22 -26.75 7.94
N PRO A 212 8.89 -26.53 6.79
CA PRO A 212 10.25 -26.00 6.75
C PRO A 212 10.47 -24.76 7.63
N GLU A 213 9.47 -23.89 7.77
CA GLU A 213 9.56 -22.68 8.60
C GLU A 213 9.54 -22.96 10.11
N ALA A 214 9.20 -24.17 10.53
CA ALA A 214 9.24 -24.60 11.92
C ALA A 214 10.67 -24.78 12.45
N TYR A 215 11.69 -24.81 11.58
CA TYR A 215 13.08 -25.05 11.94
C TYR A 215 13.97 -23.84 11.65
N LEU A 216 14.89 -23.57 12.57
CA LEU A 216 15.96 -22.59 12.45
C LEU A 216 17.30 -23.32 12.38
N VAL A 217 18.11 -22.94 11.40
CA VAL A 217 19.49 -23.40 11.22
C VAL A 217 20.41 -22.25 11.56
N ASP A 218 21.18 -22.41 12.64
CA ASP A 218 22.20 -21.45 13.02
C ASP A 218 23.40 -21.61 12.09
N CYS A 219 23.67 -20.59 11.28
CA CYS A 219 24.73 -20.60 10.28
C CYS A 219 25.76 -19.50 10.57
N ILE A 220 27.06 -19.82 10.48
CA ILE A 220 28.10 -18.79 10.45
C ILE A 220 28.13 -18.19 9.04
N LEU A 221 27.92 -16.88 8.95
CA LEU A 221 27.93 -16.10 7.69
C LEU A 221 28.92 -14.95 7.78
N SER A 222 29.43 -14.50 6.62
CA SER A 222 30.28 -13.30 6.51
C SER A 222 29.39 -12.10 6.20
N LEU A 223 29.44 -11.08 7.05
CA LEU A 223 28.58 -9.91 7.01
C LEU A 223 29.39 -8.62 7.01
N ASP A 224 28.81 -7.56 6.47
CA ASP A 224 29.36 -6.21 6.56
C ASP A 224 29.25 -5.69 8.00
N PRO A 225 30.37 -5.37 8.68
CA PRO A 225 30.34 -4.86 10.04
C PRO A 225 29.54 -3.55 10.18
N ALA A 226 29.46 -2.72 9.14
CA ALA A 226 28.68 -1.48 9.16
C ALA A 226 27.16 -1.72 9.13
N SER A 227 26.73 -2.94 8.74
CA SER A 227 25.32 -3.34 8.68
C SER A 227 24.83 -4.04 9.96
N LEU A 228 25.71 -4.29 10.92
CA LEU A 228 25.38 -4.96 12.17
C LEU A 228 24.94 -3.97 13.25
N PRO A 229 23.91 -4.30 14.06
CA PRO A 229 23.50 -3.46 15.18
C PRO A 229 24.62 -3.39 16.23
N GLY A 230 25.29 -2.25 16.32
CA GLY A 230 26.40 -2.00 17.26
C GLY A 230 27.81 -2.05 16.66
N GLY A 231 27.97 -2.07 15.34
CA GLY A 231 29.28 -1.94 14.71
C GLY A 231 29.90 -0.55 14.93
N ASP A 232 31.17 -0.49 15.36
CA ASP A 232 31.96 0.75 15.43
C ASP A 232 32.13 1.32 14.00
N ALA A 233 31.17 2.13 13.57
CA ALA A 233 31.38 3.08 12.49
C ALA A 233 32.44 4.07 12.98
N GLY A 234 33.64 4.01 12.39
CA GLY A 234 34.63 5.08 12.58
C GLY A 234 34.01 6.46 12.29
N PRO A 235 34.59 7.56 12.81
CA PRO A 235 33.97 8.88 12.83
C PRO A 235 33.56 9.47 11.47
N ASP A 236 33.94 8.84 10.35
CA ASP A 236 33.64 9.26 8.98
C ASP A 236 32.71 8.30 8.19
N ALA A 237 32.15 7.25 8.81
CA ALA A 237 31.26 6.31 8.12
C ALA A 237 29.77 6.72 8.24
N ALA A 238 29.09 6.77 7.09
CA ALA A 238 27.66 7.10 6.99
C ALA A 238 26.80 6.17 7.89
N PRO A 239 25.71 6.68 8.49
CA PRO A 239 24.85 5.90 9.37
C PRO A 239 24.29 4.67 8.62
N ALA A 240 24.17 3.55 9.35
CA ALA A 240 23.66 2.30 8.83
C ALA A 240 22.35 2.53 8.04
N PRO A 241 22.27 2.14 6.76
CA PRO A 241 21.04 2.28 5.99
C PRO A 241 19.95 1.40 6.62
N SER A 242 18.70 1.82 6.50
CA SER A 242 17.49 1.21 7.07
C SER A 242 17.13 -0.20 6.57
N GLY A 243 18.09 -0.96 6.05
CA GLY A 243 17.95 -2.36 5.67
C GLY A 243 18.84 -3.21 6.58
N GLY A 244 18.38 -4.41 6.95
CA GLY A 244 19.07 -5.32 7.87
C GLY A 244 20.48 -5.77 7.44
N PRO A 245 21.04 -6.81 8.09
CA PRO A 245 22.43 -7.22 7.86
C PRO A 245 22.70 -7.53 6.39
N ARG A 246 23.87 -7.11 5.89
CA ARG A 246 24.30 -7.30 4.50
C ARG A 246 25.39 -8.38 4.41
N PRO A 247 25.28 -9.32 3.47
CA PRO A 247 26.31 -10.33 3.27
C PRO A 247 27.55 -9.76 2.57
N LEU A 248 28.72 -10.26 2.97
CA LEU A 248 30.00 -10.08 2.29
C LEU A 248 30.56 -11.44 1.83
N PRO A 249 31.47 -11.46 0.84
CA PRO A 249 32.08 -12.70 0.39
C PRO A 249 32.77 -13.45 1.54
N PRO A 250 32.63 -14.79 1.61
CA PRO A 250 33.25 -15.60 2.65
C PRO A 250 34.79 -15.51 2.60
N GLY A 251 35.39 -15.16 3.73
CA GLY A 251 36.86 -15.04 3.87
C GLY A 251 37.43 -13.68 3.46
N ASP A 252 36.59 -12.66 3.31
CA ASP A 252 37.03 -11.26 3.26
C ASP A 252 37.58 -10.84 4.64
N PRO A 253 38.81 -10.29 4.72
CA PRO A 253 39.37 -9.82 5.99
C PRO A 253 38.58 -8.68 6.64
N ALA A 254 37.78 -7.93 5.87
CA ALA A 254 36.93 -6.85 6.36
C ALA A 254 35.56 -7.33 6.87
N ALA A 255 35.18 -8.60 6.63
CA ALA A 255 33.89 -9.13 7.03
C ALA A 255 33.85 -9.56 8.50
N ALA A 256 32.74 -9.26 9.17
CA ALA A 256 32.41 -9.82 10.47
C ALA A 256 31.82 -11.22 10.28
N SER A 257 32.32 -12.21 11.03
CA SER A 257 31.78 -13.57 11.02
C SER A 257 30.82 -13.74 12.18
N GLU A 258 29.51 -13.82 11.90
CA GLU A 258 28.47 -13.90 12.91
C GLU A 258 27.58 -15.14 12.73
N VAL A 259 27.00 -15.61 13.83
CA VAL A 259 26.02 -16.71 13.82
C VAL A 259 24.64 -16.12 13.57
N VAL A 260 24.04 -16.46 12.44
CA VAL A 260 22.73 -15.98 12.02
C VAL A 260 21.74 -17.15 11.99
N PRO A 261 20.58 -17.04 12.67
CA PRO A 261 19.52 -18.03 12.55
C PRO A 261 18.82 -17.88 11.20
N VAL A 262 18.83 -18.93 10.40
CA VAL A 262 18.29 -18.96 9.03
C VAL A 262 17.16 -19.99 8.96
N SER A 263 16.06 -19.65 8.30
CA SER A 263 14.97 -20.62 8.03
C SER A 263 15.43 -21.71 7.07
N LEU A 264 14.91 -22.94 7.17
CA LEU A 264 15.24 -24.02 6.22
C LEU A 264 14.94 -23.63 4.76
N SER A 265 13.89 -22.86 4.52
CA SER A 265 13.52 -22.38 3.19
C SER A 265 14.55 -21.46 2.54
N CYS A 266 15.45 -20.86 3.34
CA CYS A 266 16.53 -20.00 2.84
C CYS A 266 17.79 -20.79 2.46
N LEU A 267 17.84 -22.10 2.67
CA LEU A 267 18.96 -22.93 2.23
C LEU A 267 18.87 -23.16 0.72
N ALA A 268 19.79 -22.58 -0.04
CA ALA A 268 19.83 -22.73 -1.49
C ALA A 268 20.50 -24.05 -1.90
N GLN A 269 21.60 -24.42 -1.24
CA GLN A 269 22.40 -25.60 -1.62
C GLN A 269 23.08 -26.25 -0.41
N LEU A 270 23.16 -27.59 -0.42
CA LEU A 270 23.88 -28.41 0.55
C LEU A 270 25.14 -28.99 -0.11
N HIS A 271 26.28 -28.89 0.57
CA HIS A 271 27.53 -29.49 0.10
C HIS A 271 27.83 -30.78 0.86
N SER A 272 28.62 -31.66 0.24
CA SER A 272 29.07 -32.91 0.88
C SER A 272 30.18 -32.67 1.92
N LEU A 273 30.91 -31.56 1.81
CA LEU A 273 32.03 -31.21 2.68
C LEU A 273 31.59 -30.71 4.06
N ARG A 274 32.41 -31.01 5.07
CA ARG A 274 32.28 -30.51 6.44
C ARG A 274 33.61 -29.92 6.92
N ILE A 275 33.51 -28.83 7.66
CA ILE A 275 34.64 -28.16 8.33
C ILE A 275 34.51 -28.38 9.85
N GLY A 276 35.64 -28.48 10.55
CA GLY A 276 35.65 -28.56 12.01
C GLY A 276 35.18 -27.26 12.64
N VAL A 277 34.10 -27.32 13.44
CA VAL A 277 33.57 -26.17 14.17
C VAL A 277 33.98 -26.28 15.64
N PRO A 278 34.66 -25.26 16.21
CA PRO A 278 34.99 -25.24 17.64
C PRO A 278 33.73 -25.34 18.52
N PRO A 279 33.80 -25.97 19.70
CA PRO A 279 32.65 -26.11 20.60
C PRO A 279 32.20 -24.78 21.22
N ASP A 280 33.07 -23.77 21.29
CA ASP A 280 32.74 -22.41 21.75
C ASP A 280 32.91 -21.40 20.62
N LEU A 281 31.79 -20.81 20.19
CA LEU A 281 31.73 -19.81 19.13
C LEU A 281 31.47 -18.39 19.64
N ARG A 282 31.46 -18.17 20.97
CA ARG A 282 31.34 -16.82 21.55
C ARG A 282 32.51 -15.90 21.16
N PRO A 283 33.77 -16.36 21.10
CA PRO A 283 34.88 -15.54 20.62
C PRO A 283 34.76 -15.24 19.11
N ALA A 284 34.87 -13.97 18.72
CA ALA A 284 34.84 -13.55 17.31
C ALA A 284 35.98 -14.17 16.48
N GLU A 285 37.14 -14.40 17.11
CA GLU A 285 38.30 -15.06 16.48
C GLU A 285 37.98 -16.50 16.06
N ALA A 286 37.21 -17.24 16.87
CA ALA A 286 36.82 -18.61 16.58
C ALA A 286 35.89 -18.67 15.36
N ARG A 287 34.93 -17.74 15.24
CA ARG A 287 34.03 -17.64 14.08
C ARG A 287 34.80 -17.24 12.82
N ARG A 288 35.72 -16.27 12.93
CA ARG A 288 36.57 -15.82 11.82
C ARG A 288 37.51 -16.91 11.31
N ALA A 289 38.06 -17.75 12.20
CA ALA A 289 38.91 -18.87 11.81
C ALA A 289 38.16 -19.88 10.93
N VAL A 290 36.90 -20.20 11.26
CA VAL A 290 36.05 -21.08 10.45
C VAL A 290 35.78 -20.47 9.07
N MET A 291 35.39 -19.19 9.00
CA MET A 291 35.13 -18.52 7.72
C MET A 291 36.39 -18.31 6.86
N THR A 292 37.56 -18.20 7.48
CA THR A 292 38.84 -18.16 6.78
C THR A 292 39.12 -19.50 6.08
N GLN A 293 38.82 -20.62 6.73
CA GLN A 293 38.93 -21.95 6.12
C GLN A 293 37.93 -22.12 4.95
N VAL A 294 36.70 -21.62 5.09
CA VAL A 294 35.71 -21.59 3.98
C VAL A 294 36.23 -20.77 2.80
N GLY A 295 36.76 -19.57 3.06
CA GLY A 295 37.31 -18.70 2.03
C GLY A 295 38.50 -19.31 1.30
N GLU A 296 39.40 -20.00 2.02
CA GLU A 296 40.51 -20.74 1.40
C GLU A 296 40.01 -21.89 0.53
N LEU A 297 38.99 -22.62 0.98
CA LEU A 297 38.39 -23.73 0.25
C LEU A 297 37.74 -23.23 -1.06
N LEU A 298 37.04 -22.10 -1.01
CA LEU A 298 36.45 -21.43 -2.16
C LEU A 298 37.50 -20.87 -3.13
N ARG A 299 38.63 -20.33 -2.64
CA ARG A 299 39.74 -19.91 -3.51
C ARG A 299 40.39 -21.07 -4.25
N ARG A 300 40.45 -22.26 -3.63
CA ARG A 300 41.07 -23.46 -4.21
C ARG A 300 40.19 -24.14 -5.28
N HIS A 301 38.87 -24.18 -5.07
CA HIS A 301 37.94 -24.94 -5.94
C HIS A 301 37.02 -24.05 -6.80
N GLY A 302 36.94 -22.75 -6.51
CA GLY A 302 35.94 -21.84 -7.06
C GLY A 302 34.55 -22.08 -6.46
N GLU A 303 33.68 -21.05 -6.49
CA GLU A 303 32.32 -21.15 -5.93
C GLU A 303 31.44 -22.21 -6.60
N ALA A 304 31.67 -22.48 -7.88
CA ALA A 304 30.95 -23.49 -8.64
C ALA A 304 31.55 -24.91 -8.53
N GLY A 305 32.77 -25.03 -7.98
CA GLY A 305 33.52 -26.28 -7.94
C GLY A 305 33.43 -27.06 -6.64
N LEU A 306 32.64 -26.60 -5.66
CA LEU A 306 32.39 -27.36 -4.45
C LEU A 306 31.49 -28.57 -4.75
N PRO A 307 31.83 -29.78 -4.27
CA PRO A 307 30.99 -30.95 -4.47
C PRO A 307 29.66 -30.77 -3.73
N ARG A 308 28.58 -30.76 -4.51
CA ARG A 308 27.21 -30.65 -4.03
C ARG A 308 26.72 -32.02 -3.59
N LEU A 309 25.76 -32.04 -2.67
CA LEU A 309 25.09 -33.26 -2.27
C LEU A 309 24.04 -33.62 -3.33
N ASP A 310 24.14 -34.81 -3.91
CA ASP A 310 23.19 -35.25 -4.94
C ASP A 310 21.85 -35.68 -4.31
N PRO A 311 20.70 -35.13 -4.75
CA PRO A 311 19.39 -35.50 -4.24
C PRO A 311 19.04 -37.00 -4.36
N VAL A 312 19.51 -37.67 -5.41
CA VAL A 312 19.16 -39.06 -5.72
C VAL A 312 20.22 -39.99 -5.15
N GLU A 313 21.51 -39.73 -5.43
CA GLU A 313 22.59 -40.65 -5.02
C GLU A 313 22.97 -40.51 -3.54
N ASP A 314 23.06 -39.28 -3.02
CA ASP A 314 23.53 -39.04 -1.65
C ASP A 314 22.38 -38.90 -0.64
N MET A 315 21.25 -38.29 -1.05
CA MET A 315 20.11 -38.01 -0.17
C MET A 315 18.98 -39.06 -0.21
N ASP A 316 19.04 -40.03 -1.12
CA ASP A 316 18.01 -41.08 -1.34
C ASP A 316 16.58 -40.51 -1.45
N VAL A 317 16.41 -39.37 -2.14
CA VAL A 317 15.10 -38.74 -2.33
C VAL A 317 14.34 -39.47 -3.44
N ARG A 318 13.35 -40.28 -3.05
CA ARG A 318 12.50 -41.07 -3.98
C ARG A 318 11.15 -40.43 -4.25
N ASP A 319 11.14 -39.12 -4.44
CA ASP A 319 9.91 -38.38 -4.77
C ASP A 319 9.62 -38.49 -6.29
N PRO A 320 8.42 -38.90 -6.72
CA PRO A 320 8.08 -39.01 -8.14
C PRO A 320 8.21 -37.68 -8.91
N GLN A 321 8.15 -36.54 -8.22
CA GLN A 321 8.27 -35.21 -8.85
C GLN A 321 9.72 -34.81 -9.16
N LEU A 322 10.70 -35.40 -8.48
CA LEU A 322 12.12 -35.04 -8.62
C LEU A 322 12.66 -35.24 -10.06
N PRO A 323 12.50 -36.41 -10.72
CA PRO A 323 13.01 -36.60 -12.08
C PRO A 323 12.30 -35.70 -13.10
N GLU A 324 11.02 -35.37 -12.89
CA GLU A 324 10.28 -34.45 -13.76
C GLU A 324 10.83 -33.02 -13.67
N ILE A 325 11.11 -32.54 -12.45
CA ILE A 325 11.67 -31.20 -12.23
C ILE A 325 13.09 -31.10 -12.79
N VAL A 326 13.94 -32.12 -12.57
CA VAL A 326 15.32 -32.15 -13.08
C VAL A 326 15.34 -32.17 -14.61
N SER A 327 14.56 -33.04 -15.25
CA SER A 327 14.41 -33.09 -16.71
C SER A 327 13.90 -31.76 -17.28
N ARG A 328 12.96 -31.12 -16.58
CA ARG A 328 12.48 -29.78 -16.94
C ARG A 328 13.58 -28.74 -16.87
N ILE A 329 14.39 -28.70 -15.80
CA ILE A 329 15.54 -27.79 -15.67
C ILE A 329 16.53 -28.01 -16.80
N GLU A 330 16.94 -29.25 -17.06
CA GLU A 330 17.87 -29.58 -18.15
C GLU A 330 17.35 -29.13 -19.51
N SER A 331 16.06 -29.35 -19.79
CA SER A 331 15.43 -28.90 -21.03
C SER A 331 15.41 -27.37 -21.17
N LEU A 332 15.18 -26.64 -20.06
CA LEU A 332 15.17 -25.19 -20.01
C LEU A 332 16.59 -24.61 -20.17
N GLU A 333 17.60 -25.21 -19.55
CA GLU A 333 19.00 -24.83 -19.71
C GLU A 333 19.50 -25.10 -21.14
N ALA A 334 19.10 -26.23 -21.74
CA ALA A 334 19.38 -26.53 -23.14
C ALA A 334 18.71 -25.53 -24.09
N ALA A 335 17.48 -25.09 -23.80
CA ALA A 335 16.80 -24.04 -24.56
C ALA A 335 17.46 -22.66 -24.36
N LEU A 336 17.89 -22.33 -23.14
CA LEU A 336 18.56 -21.08 -22.80
C LEU A 336 19.92 -20.95 -23.49
N SER A 337 20.71 -22.03 -23.54
CA SER A 337 22.03 -22.05 -24.20
C SER A 337 21.97 -21.87 -25.73
N ARG A 338 20.81 -22.16 -26.34
CA ARG A 338 20.53 -21.90 -27.76
C ARG A 338 20.12 -20.46 -28.03
N ASN A 339 19.69 -19.72 -27.01
CA ASN A 339 19.23 -18.34 -27.16
C ASN A 339 20.40 -17.38 -27.45
N ALA A 340 20.22 -16.48 -28.43
CA ALA A 340 21.22 -15.49 -28.83
C ALA A 340 21.58 -14.52 -27.69
N VAL A 341 20.61 -14.14 -26.85
CA VAL A 341 20.81 -13.20 -25.73
C VAL A 341 21.69 -13.82 -24.65
N PHE A 342 21.52 -15.11 -24.33
CA PHE A 342 22.37 -15.82 -23.37
C PHE A 342 23.83 -15.88 -23.82
N ARG A 343 24.08 -16.00 -25.13
CA ARG A 343 25.44 -15.97 -25.69
C ARG A 343 26.03 -14.55 -25.67
N ALA A 344 25.19 -13.55 -25.89
CA ALA A 344 25.56 -12.13 -25.82
C ALA A 344 25.78 -11.64 -24.38
N GLU A 345 25.24 -12.31 -23.35
CA GLU A 345 25.46 -11.94 -21.93
C GLU A 345 26.95 -11.94 -21.54
N ARG A 346 27.77 -12.73 -22.23
CA ARG A 346 29.24 -12.76 -22.03
C ARG A 346 29.95 -11.52 -22.57
N ASP A 347 29.34 -10.79 -23.50
CA ASP A 347 29.89 -9.60 -24.15
C ASP A 347 29.00 -8.38 -23.85
N ALA A 348 29.43 -7.53 -22.90
CA ALA A 348 28.65 -6.36 -22.46
C ALA A 348 28.23 -5.41 -23.62
N SER A 349 29.05 -5.30 -24.67
CA SER A 349 28.75 -4.47 -25.85
C SER A 349 27.59 -5.02 -26.69
N LYS A 350 27.43 -6.35 -26.74
CA LYS A 350 26.34 -7.02 -27.47
C LYS A 350 25.05 -7.05 -26.65
N LEU A 351 25.15 -7.01 -25.32
CA LEU A 351 23.99 -6.99 -24.41
C LEU A 351 23.34 -5.59 -24.30
N ALA A 352 24.13 -4.53 -24.36
CA ALA A 352 23.67 -3.14 -24.25
C ALA A 352 22.46 -2.77 -25.15
N PRO A 353 22.42 -3.10 -26.46
CA PRO A 353 21.26 -2.78 -27.30
C PRO A 353 19.99 -3.53 -26.88
N PHE A 354 20.10 -4.78 -26.40
CA PHE A 354 18.96 -5.55 -25.91
C PHE A 354 18.37 -4.93 -24.64
N LEU A 355 19.21 -4.54 -23.68
CA LEU A 355 18.78 -3.90 -22.44
C LEU A 355 18.13 -2.53 -22.70
N ARG A 356 18.72 -1.73 -23.60
CA ARG A 356 18.15 -0.42 -23.97
C ARG A 356 16.79 -0.58 -24.63
N ARG A 357 16.64 -1.51 -25.58
CA ARG A 357 15.34 -1.80 -26.22
C ARG A 357 14.31 -2.30 -25.20
N ALA A 358 14.69 -3.17 -24.28
CA ALA A 358 13.78 -3.66 -23.23
C ALA A 358 13.30 -2.53 -22.30
N ALA A 359 14.20 -1.61 -21.92
CA ALA A 359 13.84 -0.44 -21.13
C ALA A 359 12.88 0.50 -21.88
N LEU A 360 13.13 0.74 -23.17
CA LEU A 360 12.24 1.54 -24.01
C LEU A 360 10.87 0.87 -24.18
N ALA A 361 10.83 -0.45 -24.42
CA ALA A 361 9.58 -1.20 -24.56
C ALA A 361 8.75 -1.16 -23.27
N ALA A 362 9.39 -1.30 -22.10
CA ALA A 362 8.73 -1.16 -20.81
C ALA A 362 8.14 0.25 -20.63
N ARG A 363 8.89 1.29 -21.01
CA ARG A 363 8.42 2.68 -20.95
C ARG A 363 7.27 2.96 -21.92
N CYS A 364 7.31 2.39 -23.14
CA CYS A 364 6.22 2.49 -24.10
C CYS A 364 4.95 1.81 -23.58
N GLU A 365 5.06 0.62 -22.97
CA GLU A 365 3.91 -0.05 -22.37
C GLU A 365 3.34 0.72 -21.17
N GLU A 366 4.18 1.37 -20.36
CA GLU A 366 3.75 2.26 -19.29
C GLU A 366 2.96 3.46 -19.85
N LEU A 367 3.48 4.15 -20.87
CA LEU A 367 2.82 5.29 -21.51
C LEU A 367 1.52 4.88 -22.23
N ARG A 368 1.52 3.74 -22.93
CA ARG A 368 0.30 3.17 -23.52
C ARG A 368 -0.71 2.79 -22.44
N GLY A 369 -0.25 2.27 -21.30
CA GLY A 369 -1.08 2.03 -20.12
C GLY A 369 -1.75 3.33 -19.64
N ALA A 370 -0.98 4.40 -19.49
CA ALA A 370 -1.48 5.72 -19.09
C ALA A 370 -2.47 6.33 -20.11
N LEU A 371 -2.26 6.11 -21.41
CA LEU A 371 -3.19 6.51 -22.47
C LEU A 371 -4.47 5.64 -22.49
N ARG A 372 -4.34 4.33 -22.21
CA ARG A 372 -5.47 3.39 -22.13
C ARG A 372 -6.32 3.61 -20.88
N SER A 373 -5.74 4.06 -19.78
CA SER A 373 -6.48 4.50 -18.58
C SER A 373 -7.19 5.82 -18.87
N SER A 374 -8.12 5.80 -19.82
CA SER A 374 -9.03 6.92 -20.08
C SER A 374 -9.99 7.00 -18.90
N SER A 375 -9.93 8.09 -18.13
CA SER A 375 -10.82 8.21 -16.98
C SER A 375 -12.29 8.19 -17.40
N LEU A 376 -12.62 8.58 -18.63
CA LEU A 376 -13.99 8.52 -19.16
C LEU A 376 -14.60 7.11 -19.11
N SER A 377 -13.85 6.06 -19.45
CA SER A 377 -14.40 4.70 -19.39
C SER A 377 -14.62 4.27 -17.94
N SER A 378 -13.65 4.51 -17.06
CA SER A 378 -13.79 4.21 -15.64
C SER A 378 -14.95 4.98 -14.98
N PHE A 379 -15.15 6.25 -15.33
CA PHE A 379 -16.27 7.06 -14.84
C PHE A 379 -17.60 6.60 -15.42
N ARG A 380 -17.64 6.15 -16.68
CA ARG A 380 -18.85 5.57 -17.29
C ARG A 380 -19.24 4.26 -16.61
N GLU A 381 -18.27 3.39 -16.36
CA GLU A 381 -18.49 2.15 -15.63
C GLU A 381 -18.97 2.42 -14.20
N GLU A 382 -18.33 3.35 -13.50
CA GLU A 382 -18.71 3.76 -12.14
C GLU A 382 -20.10 4.42 -12.12
N ALA A 383 -20.43 5.26 -13.10
CA ALA A 383 -21.75 5.88 -13.24
C ALA A 383 -22.83 4.83 -13.51
N ALA A 384 -22.58 3.88 -14.41
CA ALA A 384 -23.50 2.80 -14.73
C ALA A 384 -23.73 1.87 -13.51
N ALA A 385 -22.66 1.55 -12.78
CA ALA A 385 -22.73 0.80 -11.52
C ALA A 385 -23.62 1.53 -10.49
N ARG A 386 -23.40 2.82 -10.26
CA ARG A 386 -24.22 3.63 -9.33
C ARG A 386 -25.67 3.78 -9.79
N MET A 387 -25.93 3.93 -11.09
CA MET A 387 -27.29 3.89 -11.64
C MET A 387 -27.97 2.55 -11.37
N GLY A 388 -27.23 1.44 -11.49
CA GLY A 388 -27.71 0.11 -11.12
C GLY A 388 -28.13 0.01 -9.65
N VAL A 389 -27.36 0.62 -8.74
CA VAL A 389 -27.73 0.70 -7.32
C VAL A 389 -29.01 1.50 -7.11
N LEU A 390 -29.11 2.68 -7.75
CA LEU A 390 -30.30 3.52 -7.64
C LEU A 390 -31.57 2.82 -8.15
N ARG A 391 -31.49 2.05 -9.23
CA ARG A 391 -32.61 1.21 -9.72
C ARG A 391 -33.01 0.13 -8.73
N ARG A 392 -32.02 -0.62 -8.23
CA ARG A 392 -32.28 -1.73 -7.29
C ARG A 392 -32.87 -1.26 -5.96
N LEU A 393 -32.49 -0.07 -5.51
CA LEU A 393 -33.05 0.55 -4.31
C LEU A 393 -34.38 1.28 -4.57
N GLY A 394 -34.87 1.33 -5.81
CA GLY A 394 -36.16 1.93 -6.17
C GLY A 394 -36.17 3.46 -6.26
N HIS A 395 -35.00 4.11 -6.29
CA HIS A 395 -34.91 5.58 -6.35
C HIS A 395 -35.13 6.14 -7.77
N ILE A 396 -34.89 5.33 -8.79
CA ILE A 396 -35.14 5.64 -10.20
C ILE A 396 -35.86 4.48 -10.87
N ASP A 397 -36.66 4.79 -11.89
CA ASP A 397 -37.33 3.77 -12.70
C ASP A 397 -36.39 3.15 -13.76
N GLU A 398 -36.91 2.17 -14.52
CA GLU A 398 -36.18 1.52 -15.61
C GLU A 398 -35.82 2.50 -16.75
N GLU A 399 -36.61 3.57 -16.93
CA GLU A 399 -36.38 4.63 -17.93
C GLU A 399 -35.37 5.69 -17.44
N GLY A 400 -35.00 5.66 -16.15
CA GLY A 400 -34.00 6.53 -15.53
C GLY A 400 -34.57 7.85 -14.97
N ALA A 401 -35.89 7.99 -14.87
CA ALA A 401 -36.53 9.14 -14.22
C ALA A 401 -36.50 8.98 -12.69
N ALA A 402 -36.34 10.11 -11.99
CA ALA A 402 -36.29 10.10 -10.53
C ALA A 402 -37.68 9.87 -9.92
N GLY A 403 -37.83 8.82 -9.12
CA GLY A 403 -39.07 8.56 -8.35
C GLY A 403 -39.28 9.57 -7.21
N LEU A 404 -40.46 9.58 -6.59
CA LEU A 404 -40.80 10.48 -5.46
C LEU A 404 -39.79 10.39 -4.31
N GLU A 405 -39.32 9.18 -3.99
CA GLU A 405 -38.28 8.95 -2.97
C GLU A 405 -36.91 9.49 -3.39
N GLY A 406 -36.53 9.31 -4.66
CA GLY A 406 -35.31 9.88 -5.24
C GLY A 406 -35.33 11.41 -5.25
N GLY A 407 -36.51 12.00 -5.48
CA GLY A 407 -36.74 13.45 -5.43
C GLY A 407 -36.50 14.04 -4.05
N ALA A 408 -37.01 13.40 -2.99
CA ALA A 408 -36.80 13.81 -1.61
C ALA A 408 -35.35 13.64 -1.15
N GLN A 409 -34.67 12.59 -1.65
CA GLN A 409 -33.25 12.35 -1.36
C GLN A 409 -32.32 13.33 -2.10
N GLY A 410 -32.74 13.86 -3.26
CA GLY A 410 -32.05 14.91 -4.01
C GLY A 410 -32.00 16.28 -3.30
N ASP A 411 -32.87 16.55 -2.33
CA ASP A 411 -32.90 17.79 -1.54
C ASP A 411 -32.10 17.73 -0.23
N ALA A 412 -31.62 16.54 0.15
CA ALA A 412 -30.84 16.28 1.36
C ALA A 412 -29.32 16.30 1.07
N VAL A 413 -28.60 17.36 1.48
CA VAL A 413 -27.21 17.63 1.03
C VAL A 413 -26.09 17.15 1.97
N ALA A 414 -26.31 16.81 3.25
CA ALA A 414 -25.18 16.66 4.19
C ALA A 414 -25.05 15.29 4.89
N GLY A 415 -24.18 14.43 4.36
CA GLY A 415 -23.68 13.24 5.06
C GLY A 415 -24.23 11.95 4.48
N ARG A 416 -23.41 10.89 4.52
CA ARG A 416 -23.78 9.52 4.13
C ARG A 416 -25.09 9.17 4.87
N ARG A 417 -26.22 9.04 4.18
CA ARG A 417 -27.54 9.06 4.82
C ARG A 417 -28.32 7.76 4.59
N CYS A 418 -28.22 6.92 5.62
CA CYS A 418 -29.29 6.43 6.49
C CYS A 418 -30.73 6.42 5.94
N TYR A 419 -31.25 5.21 5.79
CA TYR A 419 -32.67 4.85 5.85
C TYR A 419 -33.33 5.33 7.16
N VAL A 420 -34.57 5.85 7.08
CA VAL A 420 -35.40 6.24 8.23
C VAL A 420 -36.48 5.18 8.43
N GLY A 421 -36.28 4.28 9.39
CA GLY A 421 -37.31 3.33 9.84
C GLY A 421 -38.23 3.93 10.93
N PRO A 422 -39.42 3.34 11.17
CA PRO A 422 -40.41 3.88 12.09
C PRO A 422 -39.92 3.82 13.55
N ALA A 423 -40.11 4.95 14.23
CA ALA A 423 -39.57 5.26 15.54
C ALA A 423 -40.24 4.50 16.69
N GLY A 424 -39.44 3.87 17.55
CA GLY A 424 -39.86 3.49 18.89
C GLY A 424 -38.71 2.98 19.78
N GLY A 425 -38.17 3.84 20.66
CA GLY A 425 -37.44 3.44 21.87
C GLY A 425 -35.98 2.97 21.68
N GLY A 426 -35.02 3.89 21.91
CA GLY A 426 -33.59 3.62 21.80
C GLY A 426 -33.10 2.48 22.71
N GLY A 427 -32.67 1.39 22.08
CA GLY A 427 -31.88 0.30 22.68
C GLY A 427 -30.90 -0.28 21.66
N PRO A 428 -30.05 -1.25 22.06
CA PRO A 428 -29.04 -1.89 21.20
C PRO A 428 -29.58 -2.48 19.88
N TRP A 429 -30.88 -2.77 19.84
CA TRP A 429 -31.57 -3.39 18.72
C TRP A 429 -31.86 -2.41 17.55
N GLU A 430 -31.96 -1.11 17.79
CA GLU A 430 -32.15 -0.09 16.73
C GLU A 430 -30.87 0.14 15.92
N LEU A 431 -29.72 0.11 16.61
CA LEU A 431 -28.40 0.09 15.97
C LEU A 431 -28.25 -1.15 15.08
N GLY A 432 -28.78 -2.30 15.52
CA GLY A 432 -28.83 -3.53 14.72
C GLY A 432 -29.65 -3.39 13.44
N ARG A 433 -30.84 -2.76 13.50
CA ARG A 433 -31.66 -2.47 12.30
C ARG A 433 -30.96 -1.53 11.34
N TRP A 434 -30.33 -0.49 11.87
CA TRP A 434 -29.62 0.50 11.08
C TRP A 434 -28.37 -0.10 10.40
N ALA A 435 -27.59 -0.88 11.14
CA ALA A 435 -26.45 -1.62 10.61
C ALA A 435 -26.87 -2.64 9.54
N ALA A 436 -28.01 -3.32 9.72
CA ALA A 436 -28.55 -4.23 8.71
C ALA A 436 -28.93 -3.51 7.41
N ALA A 437 -29.56 -2.33 7.50
CA ALA A 437 -29.87 -1.51 6.33
C ALA A 437 -28.62 -0.99 5.61
N ALA A 438 -27.63 -0.51 6.36
CA ALA A 438 -26.35 -0.06 5.81
C ALA A 438 -25.59 -1.20 5.12
N ARG A 439 -25.58 -2.39 5.73
CA ARG A 439 -25.00 -3.60 5.14
C ARG A 439 -25.72 -3.99 3.85
N HIS A 440 -27.05 -3.95 3.84
CA HIS A 440 -27.84 -4.24 2.63
C HIS A 440 -27.48 -3.28 1.48
N ILE A 441 -27.37 -1.97 1.74
CA ILE A 441 -26.96 -0.98 0.73
C ILE A 441 -25.55 -1.28 0.20
N ALA A 442 -24.61 -1.67 1.08
CA ALA A 442 -23.26 -2.01 0.69
C ALA A 442 -23.19 -3.31 -0.13
N GLU A 443 -23.98 -4.33 0.23
CA GLU A 443 -24.12 -5.57 -0.54
C GLU A 443 -24.67 -5.30 -1.94
N VAL A 444 -25.75 -4.53 -2.06
CA VAL A 444 -26.32 -4.12 -3.35
C VAL A 444 -25.28 -3.33 -4.17
N SER A 445 -24.49 -2.46 -3.51
CA SER A 445 -23.42 -1.71 -4.16
C SER A 445 -22.32 -2.62 -4.71
N ARG A 446 -21.92 -3.64 -3.94
CA ARG A 446 -20.94 -4.65 -4.34
C ARG A 446 -21.44 -5.50 -5.51
N GLU A 447 -22.69 -5.91 -5.48
CA GLU A 447 -23.33 -6.65 -6.59
C GLU A 447 -23.39 -5.82 -7.89
N CYS A 448 -23.50 -4.50 -7.77
CA CYS A 448 -23.42 -3.56 -8.88
C CYS A 448 -21.98 -3.24 -9.32
N LYS A 449 -20.97 -3.96 -8.82
CA LYS A 449 -19.53 -3.82 -9.16
C LYS A 449 -18.88 -2.53 -8.63
N LEU A 450 -19.39 -1.96 -7.53
CA LEU A 450 -18.67 -0.91 -6.80
C LEU A 450 -17.71 -1.54 -5.80
N GLU A 451 -16.52 -0.96 -5.67
CA GLU A 451 -15.53 -1.35 -4.65
C GLU A 451 -15.93 -0.77 -3.29
N VAL A 452 -16.85 -1.47 -2.62
CA VAL A 452 -17.32 -1.11 -1.27
C VAL A 452 -17.23 -2.35 -0.40
N ASP A 453 -16.47 -2.26 0.69
CA ASP A 453 -16.45 -3.27 1.73
C ASP A 453 -17.68 -3.07 2.66
N PRO A 454 -18.55 -4.09 2.83
CA PRO A 454 -19.75 -3.95 3.65
C PRO A 454 -19.48 -3.65 5.12
N ASP A 455 -18.41 -4.20 5.69
CA ASP A 455 -18.11 -4.03 7.10
C ASP A 455 -17.48 -2.65 7.33
N GLU A 456 -16.54 -2.21 6.48
CA GLU A 456 -15.99 -0.85 6.51
C GLU A 456 -17.10 0.21 6.31
N TYR A 457 -18.06 -0.06 5.42
CA TYR A 457 -19.19 0.85 5.20
C TYR A 457 -20.05 1.02 6.45
N VAL A 458 -20.37 -0.08 7.15
CA VAL A 458 -21.13 -0.05 8.41
C VAL A 458 -20.32 0.63 9.52
N GLU A 459 -19.03 0.34 9.65
CA GLU A 459 -18.14 0.95 10.65
C GLU A 459 -17.94 2.45 10.44
N SER A 460 -18.16 2.95 9.21
CA SER A 460 -18.08 4.38 8.92
C SER A 460 -19.10 5.23 9.70
N PHE A 461 -20.16 4.61 10.23
CA PHE A 461 -21.18 5.25 11.06
C PHE A 461 -20.83 5.11 12.53
N LYS A 462 -20.41 6.22 13.15
CA LYS A 462 -19.93 6.22 14.54
C LYS A 462 -21.06 6.53 15.53
N PRO A 463 -21.47 5.59 16.41
CA PRO A 463 -22.57 5.79 17.35
C PRO A 463 -22.17 6.56 18.62
N ALA A 464 -20.89 6.91 18.78
CA ALA A 464 -20.31 7.45 20.01
C ALA A 464 -21.00 8.72 20.55
N LEU A 465 -21.67 9.50 19.70
CA LEU A 465 -22.35 10.74 20.10
C LEU A 465 -23.86 10.57 20.35
N MET A 466 -24.41 9.35 20.23
CA MET A 466 -25.86 9.13 20.35
C MET A 466 -26.37 9.49 21.75
N ASP A 467 -25.74 8.94 22.80
CA ASP A 467 -26.15 9.18 24.19
C ASP A 467 -25.92 10.64 24.61
N VAL A 468 -24.85 11.23 24.12
CA VAL A 468 -24.47 12.64 24.31
C VAL A 468 -25.55 13.58 23.77
N ILE A 469 -25.96 13.38 22.52
CA ILE A 469 -27.02 14.18 21.89
C ILE A 469 -28.39 13.89 22.51
N TYR A 470 -28.65 12.63 22.90
CA TYR A 470 -29.90 12.28 23.58
C TYR A 470 -30.01 12.99 24.93
N ALA A 471 -28.98 12.95 25.77
CA ALA A 471 -28.93 13.66 27.04
C ALA A 471 -29.09 15.18 26.84
N TRP A 472 -28.43 15.75 25.82
CA TRP A 472 -28.60 17.15 25.45
C TRP A 472 -30.06 17.48 25.07
N SER A 473 -30.72 16.64 24.27
CA SER A 473 -32.14 16.84 23.89
C SER A 473 -33.09 16.82 25.10
N LYS A 474 -32.70 16.14 26.18
CA LYS A 474 -33.45 16.03 27.43
C LYS A 474 -33.18 17.15 28.44
N GLY A 475 -32.31 18.10 28.11
CA GLY A 475 -32.03 19.27 28.95
C GLY A 475 -30.78 19.14 29.83
N ALA A 476 -29.90 18.16 29.60
CA ALA A 476 -28.63 18.07 30.33
C ALA A 476 -27.77 19.33 30.15
N THR A 477 -27.02 19.72 31.18
CA THR A 477 -26.10 20.87 31.08
C THR A 477 -24.92 20.54 30.15
N PHE A 478 -24.24 21.57 29.63
CA PHE A 478 -23.11 21.35 28.72
C PHE A 478 -21.95 20.61 29.38
N GLU A 479 -21.68 20.91 30.66
CA GLU A 479 -20.67 20.24 31.48
C GLU A 479 -20.93 18.73 31.56
N GLN A 480 -22.16 18.34 31.92
CA GLN A 480 -22.56 16.93 31.99
C GLN A 480 -22.38 16.19 30.66
N VAL A 481 -22.65 16.86 29.55
CA VAL A 481 -22.54 16.26 28.21
C VAL A 481 -21.07 16.14 27.78
N CYS A 482 -20.20 17.04 28.23
CA CYS A 482 -18.75 16.93 28.01
C CYS A 482 -18.15 15.77 28.83
N ASP A 483 -18.61 15.55 30.05
CA ASP A 483 -18.15 14.43 30.89
C ASP A 483 -18.53 13.04 30.33
N MET A 484 -19.50 12.98 29.41
CA MET A 484 -19.93 11.73 28.76
C MET A 484 -19.03 11.32 27.58
N THR A 485 -18.09 12.17 27.13
CA THR A 485 -17.28 11.89 25.94
C THR A 485 -15.89 12.53 25.97
N ASP A 486 -14.89 11.82 25.45
CA ASP A 486 -13.53 12.36 25.30
C ASP A 486 -13.37 13.31 24.09
N ILE A 487 -14.47 13.64 23.40
CA ILE A 487 -14.45 14.52 22.23
C ILE A 487 -14.38 15.98 22.69
N PHE A 488 -13.41 16.73 22.13
CA PHE A 488 -13.29 18.17 22.38
C PHE A 488 -14.61 18.93 22.20
N GLU A 489 -14.86 19.87 23.10
CA GLU A 489 -16.09 20.65 23.25
C GLU A 489 -16.46 21.38 21.95
N GLY A 490 -15.45 21.99 21.29
CA GLY A 490 -15.66 22.66 20.01
C GLY A 490 -16.04 21.72 18.87
N SER A 491 -15.58 20.45 18.91
CA SER A 491 -16.00 19.42 17.94
C SER A 491 -17.42 18.96 18.21
N LEU A 492 -17.82 18.85 19.47
CA LEU A 492 -19.19 18.55 19.87
C LEU A 492 -20.16 19.63 19.37
N VAL A 493 -19.86 20.92 19.61
CA VAL A 493 -20.67 22.05 19.11
C VAL A 493 -20.83 22.00 17.58
N ARG A 494 -19.73 21.73 16.85
CA ARG A 494 -19.77 21.58 15.39
C ARG A 494 -20.61 20.37 14.94
N ALA A 495 -20.52 19.24 15.63
CA ALA A 495 -21.29 18.05 15.33
C ALA A 495 -22.80 18.30 15.53
N THR A 496 -23.18 18.95 16.63
CA THR A 496 -24.57 19.31 16.93
C THR A 496 -25.16 20.28 15.89
N ARG A 497 -24.39 21.30 15.47
CA ARG A 497 -24.85 22.21 14.39
C ARG A 497 -25.02 21.50 13.05
N ARG A 498 -24.10 20.60 12.70
CA ARG A 498 -24.23 19.75 11.51
C ARG A 498 -25.43 18.82 11.58
N LEU A 499 -25.73 18.30 12.78
CA LEU A 499 -26.93 17.50 13.01
C LEU A 499 -28.20 18.33 12.80
N ASP A 500 -28.25 19.57 13.30
CA ASP A 500 -29.39 20.47 13.06
C ASP A 500 -29.62 20.76 11.57
N GLU A 501 -28.54 21.04 10.82
CA GLU A 501 -28.61 21.20 9.35
C GLU A 501 -29.15 19.92 8.67
N LEU A 502 -28.69 18.75 9.13
CA LEU A 502 -29.16 17.45 8.65
C LEU A 502 -30.64 17.24 8.95
N MET A 503 -31.10 17.54 10.17
CA MET A 503 -32.50 17.42 10.56
C MET A 503 -33.39 18.37 9.76
N GLY A 504 -32.94 19.61 9.51
CA GLY A 504 -33.66 20.55 8.66
C GLY A 504 -33.85 20.03 7.23
N GLN A 505 -32.80 19.43 6.65
CA GLN A 505 -32.86 18.81 5.33
C GLN A 505 -33.77 17.57 5.31
N LEU A 506 -33.76 16.74 6.35
CA LEU A 506 -34.66 15.58 6.46
C LEU A 506 -36.13 16.01 6.61
N ALA A 507 -36.41 17.08 7.36
CA ALA A 507 -37.75 17.62 7.48
C ALA A 507 -38.27 18.19 6.15
N ALA A 508 -37.39 18.82 5.36
CA ALA A 508 -37.74 19.28 4.02
C ALA A 508 -38.03 18.09 3.08
N ALA A 509 -37.20 17.06 3.13
CA ALA A 509 -37.39 15.82 2.35
C ALA A 509 -38.71 15.12 2.70
N ALA A 510 -39.00 14.91 3.99
CA ALA A 510 -40.25 14.29 4.45
C ALA A 510 -41.49 15.09 3.98
N ALA A 511 -41.43 16.42 4.05
CA ALA A 511 -42.50 17.27 3.54
C ALA A 511 -42.67 17.16 2.02
N ALA A 512 -41.59 16.98 1.25
CA ALA A 512 -41.65 16.79 -0.20
C ALA A 512 -42.28 15.45 -0.61
N VAL A 513 -42.11 14.40 0.21
CA VAL A 513 -42.80 13.10 0.03
C VAL A 513 -44.29 13.17 0.42
N GLY A 514 -44.69 14.21 1.16
CA GLY A 514 -46.06 14.38 1.66
C GLY A 514 -46.28 13.87 3.10
N ASP A 515 -45.23 13.40 3.78
CA ASP A 515 -45.28 13.01 5.19
C ASP A 515 -45.06 14.22 6.10
N LEU A 516 -46.14 14.98 6.30
CA LEU A 516 -46.14 16.19 7.13
C LEU A 516 -45.98 15.87 8.63
N GLU A 517 -46.40 14.69 9.07
CA GLU A 517 -46.29 14.28 10.48
C GLU A 517 -44.83 14.02 10.84
N LEU A 518 -44.12 13.25 10.01
CA LEU A 518 -42.69 13.02 10.18
C LEU A 518 -41.90 14.33 10.09
N ALA A 519 -42.22 15.19 9.12
CA ALA A 519 -41.59 16.50 9.00
C ALA A 519 -41.77 17.36 10.27
N ALA A 520 -42.98 17.39 10.83
CA ALA A 520 -43.26 18.10 12.08
C ALA A 520 -42.50 17.49 13.26
N LYS A 521 -42.45 16.17 13.37
CA LYS A 521 -41.70 15.45 14.41
C LYS A 521 -40.21 15.74 14.36
N ILE A 522 -39.60 15.78 13.17
CA ILE A 522 -38.18 16.11 13.00
C ILE A 522 -37.91 17.56 13.39
N ARG A 523 -38.78 18.51 13.00
CA ARG A 523 -38.64 19.92 13.40
C ARG A 523 -38.74 20.10 14.92
N ALA A 524 -39.71 19.45 15.55
CA ALA A 524 -39.85 19.46 17.01
C ALA A 524 -38.60 18.89 17.70
N ALA A 525 -38.04 17.80 17.18
CA ALA A 525 -36.78 17.25 17.71
C ALA A 525 -35.60 18.22 17.50
N ALA A 526 -35.52 18.91 16.37
CA ALA A 526 -34.48 19.90 16.11
C ALA A 526 -34.55 21.10 17.06
N GLU A 527 -35.75 21.50 17.48
CA GLU A 527 -35.92 22.56 18.48
C GLU A 527 -35.35 22.16 19.85
N THR A 528 -35.45 20.89 20.25
CA THR A 528 -34.92 20.43 21.56
C THR A 528 -33.40 20.54 21.67
N ILE A 529 -32.68 20.48 20.55
CA ILE A 529 -31.21 20.60 20.53
C ILE A 529 -30.74 22.07 20.43
N ARG A 530 -31.60 22.98 19.95
CA ARG A 530 -31.31 24.40 19.72
C ARG A 530 -31.35 25.24 20.99
N ARG A 531 -30.35 25.08 21.86
CA ARG A 531 -30.23 25.88 23.09
C ARG A 531 -28.79 26.21 23.46
N ASP A 532 -28.66 27.20 24.33
CA ASP A 532 -27.44 27.56 25.05
C ASP A 532 -26.17 27.67 24.16
N ILE A 533 -25.03 27.25 24.70
CA ILE A 533 -23.70 27.39 24.11
C ILE A 533 -23.56 26.70 22.74
N MET A 534 -24.33 25.63 22.49
CA MET A 534 -24.29 24.91 21.21
C MET A 534 -24.73 25.80 20.03
N PHE A 535 -25.60 26.77 20.28
CA PHE A 535 -26.16 27.67 19.26
C PHE A 535 -25.83 29.14 19.53
N ALA A 536 -24.85 29.43 20.38
CA ALA A 536 -24.35 30.78 20.59
C ALA A 536 -23.87 31.42 19.28
N ALA A 537 -24.23 32.69 19.06
CA ALA A 537 -23.85 33.42 17.86
C ALA A 537 -22.33 33.56 17.75
N SER A 538 -21.84 33.64 16.50
CA SER A 538 -20.44 33.96 16.23
C SER A 538 -20.15 35.40 16.68
N LEU A 539 -18.98 35.66 17.24
CA LEU A 539 -18.53 37.03 17.55
C LEU A 539 -18.30 37.92 16.31
N TYR A 540 -18.35 37.33 15.11
CA TYR A 540 -18.18 38.00 13.82
C TYR A 540 -19.51 38.38 13.14
N ILE A 541 -20.65 38.07 13.77
CA ILE A 541 -22.01 38.46 13.37
C ILE A 541 -22.53 39.40 14.46
#